data_AF-A0A2T4V775-F1
#
_entry.id   AF-A0A2T4V775-F1
#
_cell.length_a   1.000
_cell.length_b   1.000
_cell.length_c   1.000
_cell.angle_alpha   90.00
_cell.angle_beta   90.00
_cell.angle_gamma   90.00
#
_symmetry.space_group_name_H-M   'P 1'
#
loop_
_entity.id
_entity.type
_entity.pdbx_description
1 polymer ?
#
loop_
_entity_poly.entity_id
_entity_poly.type
_entity_poly.pdbx_seq_one_letter_code
_entity_poly.pdbx_strand_id
1 'polypeptide(L)'
;MDKIALHGSIGSGDPEVVSRLLASWMKTDKMDVRFRLQGAEIKYQDDKTELYSYNADEDPEYLLEGYLSGSLDDANASLKRLLQLCQKQGLDCRFEYVQENEDGEETSEQFFVE
;
A
#
# COMPACT_ATOMS: atom_id res chain seq x y z
N MET A 1 1.51 -12.45 16.44
CA MET A 1 0.18 -12.34 15.87
C MET A 1 0.41 -12.28 14.38
N ASP A 2 -0.19 -13.20 13.62
CA ASP A 2 -0.01 -13.25 12.18
C ASP A 2 -0.44 -11.90 11.56
N LYS A 3 0.29 -11.48 10.53
CA LYS A 3 0.09 -10.21 9.83
C LYS A 3 0.03 -10.48 8.33
N ILE A 4 -0.69 -9.65 7.59
CA ILE A 4 -0.69 -9.70 6.14
C ILE A 4 0.32 -8.69 5.62
N ALA A 5 1.45 -9.18 5.13
CA ALA A 5 2.43 -8.35 4.41
C ALA A 5 1.85 -8.01 3.03
N LEU A 6 2.02 -6.76 2.61
CA LEU A 6 1.60 -6.31 1.29
C LEU A 6 2.72 -5.56 0.59
N HIS A 7 2.80 -5.77 -0.72
CA HIS A 7 3.65 -5.02 -1.63
C HIS A 7 2.81 -4.58 -2.82
N GLY A 8 3.22 -3.52 -3.49
CA GLY A 8 2.53 -3.09 -4.69
C GLY A 8 3.08 -1.82 -5.26
N SER A 9 2.40 -1.37 -6.31
CA SER A 9 2.85 -0.26 -7.12
C SER A 9 1.67 0.60 -7.55
N ILE A 10 1.90 1.92 -7.61
CA ILE A 10 0.90 2.95 -7.93
C ILE A 10 1.51 3.84 -9.01
N GLY A 11 1.02 3.73 -10.24
CA GLY A 11 1.49 4.45 -11.42
C GLY A 11 1.15 5.94 -11.40
N SER A 12 1.85 6.70 -10.56
CA SER A 12 1.82 8.16 -10.48
C SER A 12 3.16 8.69 -9.98
N GLY A 13 3.76 9.65 -10.66
CA GLY A 13 4.93 10.40 -10.15
C GLY A 13 4.58 11.56 -9.21
N ASP A 14 3.29 11.78 -8.93
CA ASP A 14 2.82 12.88 -8.10
C ASP A 14 2.53 12.43 -6.64
N PRO A 15 3.32 12.86 -5.63
CA PRO A 15 3.07 12.56 -4.22
C PRO A 15 1.71 12.99 -3.70
N GLU A 16 1.13 14.08 -4.21
CA GLU A 16 -0.17 14.57 -3.77
C GLU A 16 -1.30 13.67 -4.26
N VAL A 17 -1.15 13.08 -5.45
CA VAL A 17 -2.10 12.08 -5.95
C VAL A 17 -2.02 10.80 -5.11
N VAL A 18 -0.81 10.28 -4.88
CA VAL A 18 -0.60 9.05 -4.13
C VAL A 18 -1.04 9.20 -2.67
N SER A 19 -0.67 10.30 -2.00
CA SER A 19 -1.08 10.54 -0.61
C SER A 19 -2.60 10.68 -0.44
N ARG A 20 -3.30 11.34 -1.38
CA ARG A 20 -4.77 11.43 -1.36
C ARG A 20 -5.46 10.10 -1.65
N LEU A 21 -4.90 9.29 -2.54
CA LEU A 21 -5.37 7.94 -2.81
C LEU A 21 -5.28 7.07 -1.54
N LEU A 22 -4.10 7.04 -0.90
CA LEU A 22 -3.88 6.27 0.33
C LEU A 22 -4.73 6.81 1.49
N ALA A 23 -4.84 8.13 1.65
CA ALA A 23 -5.71 8.77 2.64
C ALA A 23 -7.18 8.36 2.46
N SER A 24 -7.65 8.30 1.21
CA SER A 24 -9.02 7.88 0.88
C SER A 24 -9.24 6.40 1.17
N TRP A 25 -8.24 5.55 0.90
CA TRP A 25 -8.29 4.12 1.20
C TRP A 25 -8.34 3.86 2.71
N MET A 26 -7.46 4.51 3.47
CA MET A 26 -7.38 4.42 4.94
C MET A 26 -8.47 5.23 5.67
N LYS A 27 -9.22 6.07 4.95
CA LYS A 27 -10.23 6.99 5.52
C LYS A 27 -9.65 7.86 6.64
N THR A 28 -8.49 8.44 6.40
CA THR A 28 -7.72 9.22 7.37
C THR A 28 -7.24 10.53 6.77
N ASP A 29 -7.00 11.52 7.61
CA ASP A 29 -6.33 12.78 7.29
C ASP A 29 -4.87 12.83 7.78
N LYS A 30 -4.37 11.73 8.36
CA LYS A 30 -3.08 11.66 9.08
C LYS A 30 -1.95 11.01 8.28
N MET A 31 -1.91 11.21 6.96
CA MET A 31 -0.77 10.75 6.15
C MET A 31 0.44 11.64 6.41
N ASP A 32 1.57 11.05 6.83
CA ASP A 32 2.86 11.77 6.96
C ASP A 32 3.56 11.76 5.60
N VAL A 33 3.67 12.94 4.97
CA VAL A 33 4.32 13.11 3.67
C VAL A 33 5.62 13.89 3.85
N ARG A 34 6.74 13.29 3.45
CA ARG A 34 8.07 13.90 3.54
C ARG A 34 8.71 14.00 2.18
N PHE A 35 8.95 15.23 1.73
CA PHE A 35 9.67 15.49 0.50
C PHE A 35 11.18 15.30 0.70
N ARG A 36 11.81 14.62 -0.25
CA ARG A 36 13.24 14.30 -0.32
C ARG A 36 13.83 14.86 -1.62
N LEU A 37 15.15 14.79 -1.75
CA LEU A 37 15.86 15.15 -2.98
C LEU A 37 15.44 14.31 -4.19
N GLN A 38 15.02 13.05 -3.96
CA GLN A 38 14.67 12.08 -5.01
C GLN A 38 13.16 11.72 -5.01
N GLY A 39 12.30 12.64 -4.57
CA GLY A 39 10.84 12.42 -4.58
C GLY A 39 10.21 12.63 -3.21
N ALA A 40 9.25 11.77 -2.83
CA ALA A 40 8.63 11.82 -1.52
C ALA A 40 8.42 10.43 -0.90
N GLU A 41 8.42 10.42 0.42
CA GLU A 41 8.01 9.30 1.28
C GLU A 41 6.62 9.60 1.86
N ILE A 42 5.72 8.63 1.85
CA ILE A 42 4.39 8.69 2.44
C ILE A 42 4.28 7.58 3.48
N LYS A 43 3.88 7.92 4.70
CA LYS A 43 3.77 6.97 5.82
C LYS A 43 2.41 7.06 6.49
N TYR A 44 1.90 5.91 6.91
CA TYR A 44 0.73 5.78 7.76
C TYR A 44 0.91 4.64 8.74
N GLN A 45 0.51 4.85 10.00
CA GLN A 45 0.51 3.80 11.00
C GLN A 45 -0.64 4.00 11.99
N ASP A 46 -1.37 2.92 12.28
CA ASP A 46 -2.31 2.79 13.38
C ASP A 46 -2.17 1.40 14.05
N ASP A 47 -3.10 1.05 14.93
CA ASP A 47 -3.07 -0.22 15.68
C ASP A 47 -3.20 -1.47 14.78
N LYS A 48 -3.62 -1.31 13.52
CA LYS A 48 -3.95 -2.42 12.60
C LYS A 48 -3.19 -2.36 11.29
N THR A 49 -2.63 -1.21 10.93
CA THR A 49 -2.09 -0.98 9.60
C THR A 49 -0.81 -0.17 9.68
N GLU A 50 0.18 -0.62 8.92
CA GLU A 50 1.41 0.12 8.66
C GLU A 50 1.56 0.21 7.14
N LEU A 51 1.79 1.41 6.61
CA LEU A 51 2.03 1.65 5.19
C LEU A 51 3.24 2.55 5.03
N TYR A 52 4.07 2.19 4.07
CA TYR A 52 5.16 3.00 3.58
C TYR A 52 5.11 3.02 2.06
N SER A 53 5.16 4.22 1.48
CA SER A 53 5.18 4.39 0.04
C SER A 53 6.22 5.41 -0.38
N TYR A 54 6.94 5.13 -1.46
CA TYR A 54 8.08 5.93 -1.93
C TYR A 54 8.20 5.85 -3.45
N ASN A 55 8.83 6.86 -4.07
CA ASN A 55 9.05 6.85 -5.52
C ASN A 55 9.98 5.69 -5.89
N ALA A 56 9.66 5.01 -6.99
CA ALA A 56 10.64 4.26 -7.75
C ALA A 56 11.65 5.23 -8.37
N ASP A 57 12.93 4.88 -8.37
CA ASP A 57 14.00 5.80 -8.79
C ASP A 57 13.91 6.22 -10.28
N GLU A 58 13.41 5.34 -11.15
CA GLU A 58 13.46 5.51 -12.61
C GLU A 58 12.09 5.60 -13.30
N ASP A 59 11.00 5.28 -12.59
CA ASP A 59 9.64 5.25 -13.13
C ASP A 59 8.72 6.23 -12.38
N PRO A 60 7.72 6.82 -13.05
CA PRO A 60 6.70 7.67 -12.41
C PRO A 60 5.71 6.79 -11.63
N GLU A 61 6.23 6.02 -10.69
CA GLU A 61 5.53 5.03 -9.89
C GLU A 61 5.94 5.15 -8.44
N TYR A 62 4.99 4.90 -7.54
CA TYR A 62 5.27 4.74 -6.13
C TYR A 62 5.17 3.26 -5.76
N LEU A 63 6.21 2.75 -5.12
CA LEU A 63 6.16 1.47 -4.45
C LEU A 63 5.39 1.62 -3.14
N LEU A 64 4.63 0.60 -2.77
CA LEU A 64 3.85 0.50 -1.54
C LEU A 64 4.25 -0.77 -0.82
N GLU A 65 4.59 -0.64 0.45
CA GLU A 65 4.95 -1.74 1.34
C GLU A 65 4.21 -1.55 2.66
N GLY A 66 3.87 -2.65 3.34
CA GLY A 66 3.24 -2.52 4.64
C GLY A 66 2.62 -3.79 5.19
N TYR A 67 1.82 -3.59 6.23
CA TYR A 67 1.12 -4.65 6.93
C TYR A 67 -0.34 -4.28 7.17
N LEU A 68 -1.21 -5.27 6.98
CA LEU A 68 -2.60 -5.25 7.44
C LEU A 68 -2.81 -6.32 8.51
N SER A 69 -3.50 -5.95 9.57
CA SER A 69 -4.05 -6.92 10.52
C SER A 69 -5.35 -7.52 9.98
N GLY A 70 -5.62 -8.78 10.32
CA GLY A 70 -6.86 -9.47 9.97
C GLY A 70 -6.60 -10.74 9.18
N SER A 71 -7.63 -11.18 8.45
CA SER A 71 -7.54 -12.39 7.61
C SER A 71 -7.10 -12.07 6.18
N LEU A 72 -6.69 -13.11 5.44
CA LEU A 72 -6.44 -13.01 3.99
C LEU A 72 -7.65 -12.47 3.22
N ASP A 73 -8.88 -12.81 3.63
CA ASP A 73 -10.11 -12.31 3.00
C ASP A 73 -10.31 -10.81 3.26
N ASP A 74 -10.02 -10.34 4.47
CA ASP A 74 -10.09 -8.92 4.81
C ASP A 74 -9.07 -8.11 3.99
N ALA A 75 -7.84 -8.62 3.87
CA ALA A 75 -6.79 -8.02 3.06
C ALA A 75 -7.18 -7.95 1.58
N ASN A 76 -7.66 -9.07 1.00
CA ASN A 76 -8.17 -9.11 -0.37
C ASN A 76 -9.26 -8.05 -0.61
N ALA A 77 -10.26 -7.99 0.29
CA ALA A 77 -11.34 -7.03 0.19
C ALA A 77 -10.85 -5.58 0.32
N SER A 78 -9.82 -5.34 1.14
CA SER A 78 -9.22 -4.01 1.31
C SER A 78 -8.42 -3.59 0.07
N LEU A 79 -7.54 -4.46 -0.44
CA LEU A 79 -6.70 -4.20 -1.62
C LEU A 79 -7.55 -4.06 -2.89
N LYS A 80 -8.65 -4.83 -3.04
CA LYS A 80 -9.61 -4.62 -4.14
C LYS A 80 -10.26 -3.24 -4.09
N ARG A 81 -10.50 -2.66 -2.91
CA ARG A 81 -11.01 -1.28 -2.80
C ARG A 81 -9.94 -0.27 -3.21
N LEU A 82 -8.68 -0.49 -2.84
CA LEU A 82 -7.57 0.35 -3.29
C LEU A 82 -7.43 0.32 -4.81
N LEU A 83 -7.45 -0.87 -5.42
CA LEU A 83 -7.44 -1.03 -6.87
C LEU A 83 -8.61 -0.30 -7.54
N GLN A 84 -9.83 -0.41 -7.00
CA GLN A 84 -10.97 0.36 -7.50
C GLN A 84 -10.79 1.88 -7.38
N LEU A 85 -10.10 2.37 -6.35
CA LEU A 85 -9.76 3.78 -6.22
C LEU A 85 -8.71 4.21 -7.25
N CYS A 86 -7.71 3.38 -7.53
CA CYS A 86 -6.75 3.60 -8.62
C CYS A 86 -7.45 3.72 -9.97
N GLN A 87 -8.29 2.73 -10.31
CA GLN A 87 -9.03 2.69 -11.58
C GLN A 87 -9.93 3.92 -11.77
N LYS A 88 -10.60 4.39 -10.70
CA LYS A 88 -11.39 5.64 -10.74
C LYS A 88 -10.57 6.89 -11.03
N GLN A 89 -9.29 6.88 -10.68
CA GLN A 89 -8.34 7.98 -10.92
C GLN A 89 -7.52 7.78 -12.20
N GLY A 90 -7.73 6.67 -12.93
CA GLY A 90 -6.99 6.35 -14.14
C GLY A 90 -5.53 5.94 -13.89
N LEU A 91 -5.23 5.41 -12.70
CA LEU A 91 -3.89 4.96 -12.32
C LEU A 91 -3.76 3.45 -12.57
N ASP A 92 -2.62 3.03 -13.17
CA ASP A 92 -2.23 1.62 -13.19
C ASP A 92 -1.71 1.25 -11.80
N CYS A 93 -2.25 0.20 -11.20
CA CYS A 93 -1.88 -0.23 -9.85
C CYS A 93 -1.90 -1.75 -9.78
N ARG A 94 -0.95 -2.32 -9.05
CA ARG A 94 -0.87 -3.77 -8.79
C ARG A 94 -0.49 -3.99 -7.34
N PHE A 95 -1.12 -4.97 -6.70
CA PHE A 95 -0.85 -5.29 -5.31
C PHE A 95 -0.72 -6.79 -5.13
N GLU A 96 0.17 -7.18 -4.24
CA GLU A 96 0.37 -8.54 -3.80
C GLU A 96 0.40 -8.60 -2.27
N TYR A 97 0.04 -9.75 -1.72
CA TYR A 97 0.03 -9.93 -0.27
C TYR A 97 0.23 -11.40 0.12
N VAL A 98 0.77 -11.59 1.32
CA VAL A 98 1.05 -12.90 1.92
C VAL A 98 0.82 -12.83 3.43
N GLN A 99 0.45 -13.95 4.06
CA GLN A 99 0.37 -14.05 5.51
C GLN A 99 1.73 -14.41 6.10
N GLU A 100 2.25 -13.60 7.01
CA GLU A 100 3.48 -13.86 7.75
C GLU A 100 3.18 -14.18 9.22
N ASN A 101 3.99 -15.07 9.81
CA ASN A 101 4.01 -15.31 11.26
C ASN A 101 4.80 -14.21 12.01
N GLU A 102 5.00 -14.40 13.33
CA GLU A 102 5.75 -13.47 14.19
C GLU A 102 7.23 -13.31 13.81
N ASP A 103 7.80 -14.36 13.23
CA ASP A 103 9.21 -14.40 12.81
C ASP A 103 9.41 -13.79 11.40
N GLY A 104 8.31 -13.35 10.75
CA GLY A 104 8.33 -12.82 9.39
C GLY A 104 8.40 -13.90 8.32
N GLU A 105 8.13 -15.16 8.66
CA GLU A 105 8.09 -16.25 7.70
C GLU A 105 6.71 -16.34 7.05
N GLU A 106 6.68 -16.55 5.74
CA GLU A 106 5.44 -16.75 4.99
C GLU A 106 4.76 -18.06 5.40
N THR A 107 3.47 -17.96 5.68
CA THR A 107 2.60 -19.07 6.11
C THR A 107 1.48 -19.37 5.10
N SER A 108 1.40 -18.58 4.03
CA SER A 108 0.48 -18.77 2.91
C SER A 108 1.24 -18.73 1.58
N GLU A 109 0.55 -19.06 0.49
CA GLU A 109 0.99 -18.65 -0.84
C GLU A 109 0.85 -17.13 -1.03
N GLN A 110 1.47 -16.60 -2.08
CA GLN A 110 1.34 -15.21 -2.49
C GLN A 110 0.07 -14.99 -3.31
N PHE A 111 -0.66 -13.93 -2.98
CA PHE A 111 -1.90 -13.54 -3.65
C PHE A 111 -1.72 -12.22 -4.40
N PHE A 112 -2.48 -12.02 -5.49
CA PHE A 112 -2.38 -10.86 -6.37
C PHE A 112 -3.74 -10.17 -6.57
N VAL A 113 -3.71 -8.84 -6.70
CA VAL A 113 -4.84 -7.96 -6.99
C VAL A 113 -4.43 -6.99 -8.09
N GLU A 114 -4.98 -7.18 -9.28
CA GLU A 114 -4.71 -6.44 -10.53
C GLU A 114 -6.01 -6.03 -11.25
#